data_AF-A0A9Q0NA66-F1
#
_entry.id   AF-A0A9Q0NA66-F1
#
_cell.length_a   1.000
_cell.length_b   1.000
_cell.length_c   1.000
_cell.angle_alpha   90.00
_cell.angle_beta   90.00
_cell.angle_gamma   90.00
#
_symmetry.space_group_name_H-M   'P 1'
#
loop_
_entity.id
_entity.type
_entity.pdbx_description
1 polymer ?
#
loop_
_entity_poly.entity_id
_entity_poly.type
_entity_poly.pdbx_seq_one_letter_code
_entity_poly.pdbx_strand_id
1 'polypeptide(L)'
;MLSYNCNFCNVNLKNNLLEKGLSETAVMDLMATNLQQQRCIVEQLKREASIKRLPVTEACSEIVKYVTEHEQEDCLLVGFSSQKVNPFREKSSCTVL
;
A
#
# COMPACT_ATOMS: atom_id res chain seq x y z
N MET A 1 -9.06 -5.37 -25.50
CA MET A 1 -7.72 -5.99 -25.60
C MET A 1 -7.29 -6.77 -24.35
N LEU A 2 -7.98 -6.69 -23.19
CA LEU A 2 -7.61 -7.41 -21.95
C LEU A 2 -8.28 -8.80 -21.75
N SER A 3 -9.20 -9.21 -22.62
CA SER A 3 -9.98 -10.46 -22.47
C SER A 3 -9.29 -11.71 -23.03
N TYR A 4 -8.28 -11.57 -23.90
CA TYR A 4 -7.67 -12.71 -24.60
C TYR A 4 -6.56 -13.43 -23.79
N ASN A 5 -5.96 -12.76 -22.80
CA ASN A 5 -4.89 -13.36 -21.99
C ASN A 5 -5.38 -14.38 -20.95
N CYS A 6 -6.64 -14.29 -20.51
CA CYS A 6 -7.20 -15.20 -19.50
C CYS A 6 -7.49 -16.60 -20.05
N ASN A 7 -8.02 -16.68 -21.28
CA ASN A 7 -8.40 -17.97 -21.87
C ASN A 7 -7.17 -18.83 -22.24
N PHE A 8 -6.12 -18.22 -22.77
CA PHE A 8 -4.91 -18.95 -23.17
C PHE A 8 -4.13 -19.52 -21.98
N CYS A 9 -4.06 -18.79 -20.86
CA CYS A 9 -3.38 -19.26 -19.64
C CYS A 9 -4.15 -20.41 -18.96
N ASN A 10 -5.49 -20.33 -18.92
CA ASN A 10 -6.34 -21.38 -18.34
C ASN A 10 -6.28 -22.72 -19.10
N VAL A 11 -6.20 -22.68 -20.43
CA VAL A 11 -6.10 -23.91 -21.25
C VAL A 11 -4.77 -24.64 -21.03
N ASN A 12 -3.65 -23.90 -20.95
CA ASN A 12 -2.34 -24.49 -20.66
C ASN A 12 -2.26 -25.08 -19.24
N LEU A 13 -2.86 -24.41 -18.25
CA LEU A 13 -2.95 -24.92 -16.88
C LEU A 13 -3.82 -26.19 -16.80
N LYS A 14 -4.93 -26.25 -17.54
CA LYS A 14 -5.78 -27.45 -17.65
C LYS A 14 -5.01 -28.65 -18.15
N ASN A 15 -4.31 -28.48 -19.26
CA ASN A 15 -3.55 -29.55 -19.89
C ASN A 15 -2.43 -30.05 -18.96
N ASN A 16 -1.72 -29.15 -18.28
CA ASN A 16 -0.63 -29.52 -17.35
C ASN A 16 -1.12 -30.26 -16.09
N LEU A 17 -2.32 -29.95 -15.59
CA LEU A 17 -2.87 -30.58 -14.38
C LEU A 17 -3.49 -31.95 -14.66
N LEU A 18 -4.13 -32.12 -15.83
CA LEU A 18 -4.62 -33.42 -16.29
C LEU A 18 -3.45 -34.39 -16.54
N GLU A 19 -2.33 -33.91 -17.09
CA GLU A 19 -1.10 -34.70 -17.24
C GLU A 19 -0.49 -35.17 -15.90
N LYS A 20 -0.82 -34.50 -14.78
CA LYS A 20 -0.36 -34.86 -13.43
C LYS A 20 -1.28 -35.85 -12.70
N GLY A 21 -2.28 -36.42 -13.38
CA GLY A 21 -3.14 -37.46 -12.83
C GLY A 21 -4.20 -36.97 -11.83
N LEU A 22 -4.47 -35.67 -11.77
CA LEU A 22 -5.60 -35.14 -11.01
C LEU A 22 -6.92 -35.49 -11.70
N SER A 23 -7.96 -35.80 -10.90
CA SER A 23 -9.29 -36.06 -11.44
C SER A 23 -9.85 -34.82 -12.14
N GLU A 24 -10.60 -35.03 -13.22
CA GLU A 24 -11.22 -33.94 -13.99
C GLU A 24 -12.09 -33.03 -13.11
N THR A 25 -12.74 -33.58 -12.07
CA THR A 25 -13.51 -32.84 -11.07
C THR A 25 -12.63 -31.89 -10.26
N ALA A 26 -11.49 -32.35 -9.75
CA ALA A 26 -10.56 -31.50 -8.99
C ALA A 26 -9.94 -30.40 -9.85
N VAL A 27 -9.67 -30.69 -11.13
CA VAL A 27 -9.18 -29.70 -12.10
C VAL A 27 -10.25 -28.63 -12.39
N MET A 28 -11.53 -29.03 -12.49
CA MET A 28 -12.65 -28.11 -12.70
C MET A 28 -12.87 -27.18 -11.49
N ASP A 29 -12.80 -27.71 -10.26
CA ASP A 29 -12.95 -26.91 -9.03
C ASP A 29 -11.81 -25.89 -8.86
N LEU A 30 -10.57 -26.30 -9.17
CA LEU A 30 -9.42 -25.41 -9.13
C LEU A 30 -9.53 -24.29 -10.18
N MET A 31 -10.02 -24.58 -11.39
CA MET A 31 -10.29 -23.56 -12.41
C MET A 31 -11.41 -22.62 -12.02
N ALA A 32 -12.50 -23.13 -11.45
CA ALA A 32 -13.61 -22.30 -10.97
C ALA A 32 -13.12 -21.33 -9.87
N THR A 33 -12.29 -21.82 -8.96
CA THR A 33 -11.67 -21.00 -7.90
C THR A 33 -10.74 -19.94 -8.47
N ASN A 34 -9.84 -20.30 -9.39
CA ASN A 34 -8.93 -19.35 -10.04
C ASN A 34 -9.69 -18.29 -10.85
N LEU A 35 -10.73 -18.69 -11.59
CA LEU A 35 -11.56 -17.77 -12.36
C LEU A 35 -12.28 -16.78 -11.44
N GLN A 36 -12.79 -17.26 -10.30
CA GLN A 36 -13.43 -16.40 -9.31
C GLN A 36 -12.43 -15.40 -8.70
N GLN A 37 -11.22 -15.86 -8.37
CA GLN A 37 -10.14 -14.98 -7.89
C GLN A 37 -9.78 -13.91 -8.94
N GLN A 38 -9.65 -14.29 -10.21
CA GLN A 38 -9.36 -13.35 -11.29
C GLN A 38 -10.48 -12.32 -11.47
N ARG A 39 -11.75 -12.73 -11.36
CA ARG A 39 -12.88 -11.80 -11.36
C ARG A 39 -12.79 -10.79 -10.22
N CYS A 40 -12.50 -11.25 -9.00
CA CYS A 40 -12.29 -10.36 -7.85
C CYS A 40 -11.16 -9.36 -8.08
N ILE A 41 -10.03 -9.81 -8.64
CA ILE A 41 -8.90 -8.93 -8.97
C ILE A 41 -9.30 -7.89 -10.03
N VAL A 42 -10.02 -8.29 -11.08
CA VAL A 42 -10.48 -7.35 -12.11
C VAL A 42 -11.42 -6.31 -11.53
N GLU A 43 -12.35 -6.69 -10.67
CA GLU A 43 -13.23 -5.74 -10.00
C GLU A 43 -12.46 -4.79 -9.07
N GLN A 44 -11.43 -5.29 -8.37
CA GLN A 44 -10.53 -4.45 -7.58
C GLN A 44 -9.78 -3.44 -8.46
N LEU A 45 -9.17 -3.89 -9.56
CA LEU A 45 -8.42 -3.03 -10.48
C LEU A 45 -9.33 -1.98 -11.13
N LYS A 46 -10.58 -2.32 -11.44
CA LYS A 46 -11.57 -1.34 -11.94
C LYS A 46 -11.84 -0.25 -10.91
N ARG A 47 -11.99 -0.61 -9.62
CA ARG A 47 -12.14 0.38 -8.54
C ARG A 47 -10.91 1.27 -8.44
N GLU A 48 -9.71 0.70 -8.44
CA GLU A 48 -8.45 1.45 -8.36
C GLU A 48 -8.25 2.39 -9.56
N ALA A 49 -8.57 1.93 -10.78
CA ALA A 49 -8.48 2.74 -11.99
C ALA A 49 -9.49 3.90 -12.01
N SER A 50 -10.60 3.77 -11.28
CA SER A 50 -11.62 4.82 -11.17
C SER A 50 -11.26 5.95 -10.19
N ILE A 51 -10.16 5.80 -9.44
CA ILE A 51 -9.69 6.82 -8.49
C ILE A 51 -9.16 8.03 -9.27
N LYS A 52 -9.79 9.19 -9.07
CA LYS A 52 -9.30 10.46 -9.59
C LYS A 52 -8.03 10.86 -8.84
N ARG A 53 -6.94 11.06 -9.56
CA ARG A 53 -5.65 11.48 -9.00
C ARG A 53 -5.52 13.00 -9.06
N LEU A 54 -4.89 13.57 -8.03
CA LEU A 54 -4.47 14.96 -8.01
C LEU A 54 -3.19 15.14 -8.85
N PRO A 55 -2.97 16.28 -9.54
CA PRO A 55 -1.69 16.59 -10.14
C PRO A 55 -0.57 16.57 -9.09
N VAL A 56 0.58 15.99 -9.46
CA VAL A 56 1.73 15.89 -8.55
C VAL A 56 2.19 17.27 -8.09
N THR A 57 2.16 18.27 -8.98
CA THR A 57 2.52 19.66 -8.65
C THR A 57 1.65 20.24 -7.55
N GLU A 58 0.35 19.96 -7.56
CA GLU A 58 -0.60 20.45 -6.56
C GLU A 58 -0.40 19.71 -5.23
N ALA A 59 -0.29 18.38 -5.26
CA ALA A 59 0.01 17.57 -4.08
C ALA A 59 1.32 18.02 -3.39
N CYS A 60 2.37 18.27 -4.17
CA CYS A 60 3.64 18.78 -3.62
C CYS A 60 3.48 20.17 -2.99
N SER A 61 2.70 21.07 -3.62
CA SER A 61 2.44 22.40 -3.06
C SER A 61 1.70 22.33 -1.73
N GLU A 62 0.71 21.43 -1.61
CA GLU A 62 -0.02 21.22 -0.36
C GLU A 62 0.87 20.66 0.74
N ILE A 63 1.72 19.68 0.41
CA ILE A 63 2.68 19.11 1.37
C ILE A 63 3.64 20.20 1.87
N VAL A 64 4.23 20.98 0.97
CA VAL A 64 5.15 22.07 1.34
C VAL A 64 4.45 23.09 2.22
N LYS A 65 3.24 23.51 1.84
CA LYS A 65 2.44 24.44 2.63
C LYS A 65 2.20 23.92 4.04
N TYR A 66 1.75 22.67 4.17
CA TYR A 66 1.48 22.07 5.47
C TYR A 66 2.73 22.03 6.35
N VAL A 67 3.87 21.63 5.78
CA VAL A 67 5.15 21.58 6.51
C VAL A 67 5.55 22.98 6.96
N THR A 68 5.55 23.98 6.08
CA THR A 68 5.92 25.36 6.44
C THR A 68 4.99 25.99 7.48
N GLU A 69 3.71 25.65 7.47
CA GLU A 69 2.75 26.15 8.48
C GLU A 69 3.04 25.59 9.89
N HIS A 70 3.58 24.37 10.00
CA HIS A 70 3.77 23.67 11.27
C HIS A 70 5.24 23.54 11.70
N GLU A 71 6.19 23.96 10.85
CA GLU A 71 7.63 23.78 11.11
C GLU A 71 8.11 24.45 12.40
N GLN A 72 7.45 25.55 12.81
CA GLN A 72 7.79 26.30 14.03
C GLN A 72 7.30 25.62 15.31
N GLU A 73 6.37 24.67 15.20
CA GLU A 73 5.87 23.86 16.31
C GLU A 73 6.69 22.58 16.50
N ASP A 74 7.47 22.20 15.47
CA ASP A 74 8.32 21.01 15.50
C ASP A 74 9.58 21.25 16.34
N CYS A 75 9.54 20.80 17.59
CA CYS A 75 10.66 20.89 18.53
C CYS A 75 11.92 20.15 18.05
N LEU A 76 11.83 19.22 17.10
CA LEU A 76 12.99 18.53 16.52
C LEU A 76 13.65 19.37 15.43
N LEU A 77 12.91 20.28 14.80
CA LEU A 77 13.43 21.18 13.78
C LEU A 77 13.95 22.49 14.37
N VAL A 78 13.11 23.20 15.14
CA VAL A 78 13.46 24.51 15.73
C VAL A 78 14.09 24.42 17.11
N GLY A 79 14.03 23.25 17.75
CA GLY A 79 14.45 23.07 19.13
C GLY A 79 13.38 23.52 20.12
N PHE A 80 13.62 23.23 21.40
CA PHE A 80 12.75 23.70 22.47
C PHE A 80 13.02 25.18 22.77
N SER A 81 11.97 25.98 22.93
CA SER A 81 12.06 27.41 23.31
C SER A 81 12.78 27.66 24.63
N SER A 82 12.78 26.67 25.52
CA SER A 82 13.60 26.64 26.73
C SER A 82 13.95 25.22 27.09
N GLN A 83 15.12 25.03 27.70
CA GLN A 83 15.48 23.73 28.26
C GLN A 83 14.44 23.21 29.28
N LYS A 84 13.68 24.09 29.95
CA LYS A 84 12.63 23.70 30.91
C LYS A 84 11.41 23.02 30.27
N VAL A 85 11.12 23.31 29.00
CA VAL A 85 9.97 22.68 28.29
C VAL A 85 10.37 21.38 27.61
N ASN A 86 11.66 21.07 27.50
CA ASN A 86 12.15 19.77 27.04
C ASN A 86 11.90 18.71 28.14
N PRO A 87 11.02 17.72 27.92
CA PRO A 87 10.76 16.65 28.90
C PRO A 87 12.00 15.79 29.19
N PHE A 88 12.95 15.77 28.26
CA PHE A 88 14.19 15.00 28.33
C PHE A 88 15.39 15.84 28.79
N ARG A 89 15.17 17.05 29.33
CA ARG A 89 16.25 17.88 29.87
C ARG A 89 16.95 17.16 31.02
N GLU A 90 18.28 17.23 31.05
CA GLU A 90 19.03 16.88 32.25
C GLU A 90 18.55 17.71 33.44
N LYS A 91 18.16 17.04 34.52
CA LYS A 91 17.93 17.69 35.82
C LYS A 91 19.32 18.04 36.36
N SER A 92 19.55 19.31 36.71
CA SER A 92 20.82 19.74 37.29
C SER A 92 21.19 18.80 38.45
N SER A 93 22.36 18.16 38.34
CA SER A 93 22.89 17.26 39.35
C SER A 93 22.89 17.96 40.71
N CYS A 94 22.28 17.33 41.70
CA CYS A 94 22.35 17.73 43.09
C CYS A 94 23.82 17.91 43.50
N THR A 95 24.19 19.09 44.00
CA THR A 95 25.43 19.23 44.77
C THR A 95 25.18 18.56 46.12
N VAL A 96 25.80 17.41 46.34
CA VAL A 96 25.85 16.80 47.68
C VAL A 96 26.77 17.69 48.52
N LEU A 97 26.18 18.35 49.53
CA LEU A 97 26.90 19.10 50.57
C LEU A 97 27.61 18.16 51.53
#